data_AF-A0A8J1UNR7-F1
#
_entry.id   AF-A0A8J1UNR7-F1
#
_cell.length_a   1.000
_cell.length_b   1.000
_cell.length_c   1.000
_cell.angle_alpha   90.00
_cell.angle_beta   90.00
_cell.angle_gamma   90.00
#
_symmetry.space_group_name_H-M   'P 1'
#
loop_
_entity.id
_entity.type
_entity.pdbx_description
1 polymer ?
#
loop_
_entity_poly.entity_id
_entity_poly.type
_entity_poly.pdbx_seq_one_letter_code
_entity_poly.pdbx_strand_id
1 'polypeptide(L)'
;MGILREHLILDIYIVVLISTSLASAFQCNNVQVVSRAEWNASAPGGRENMMDNRPYVTIHHTAGPHCFNLSSCKKEVKRIQDFHQGPERKWWDIGYNFLIGEDGRAYEGRGWLTKGAHAGAPFNTLAYGISIMGDFSNLLPNQMALDAFNSLVECGINNSRILSNYSLIGHRQARRPYYTTCPGKALYCHIQSWDHFKPYQFNGTFDNNTCHNESITTQSSENITMPTTLGSINTTA
;
A
#
# COMPACT_ATOMS: atom_id res chain seq x y z
N MET A 1 1.53 43.68 -52.54
CA MET A 1 0.76 42.63 -51.83
C MET A 1 1.73 41.52 -51.47
N GLY A 2 2.20 41.39 -50.22
CA GLY A 2 3.05 40.24 -49.88
C GLY A 2 4.03 40.33 -48.70
N ILE A 3 3.83 41.17 -47.66
CA ILE A 3 4.77 41.21 -46.51
C ILE A 3 4.04 41.30 -45.15
N LEU A 4 2.83 40.74 -45.03
CA LEU A 4 2.07 40.75 -43.74
C LEU A 4 1.57 39.37 -43.31
N ARG A 5 1.99 38.29 -43.96
CA ARG A 5 1.49 36.93 -43.69
C ARG A 5 2.46 35.99 -42.98
N GLU A 6 3.72 36.39 -42.78
CA GLU A 6 4.72 35.49 -42.17
C GLU A 6 4.90 35.71 -40.66
N HIS A 7 4.59 36.90 -40.12
CA HIS A 7 4.73 37.14 -38.68
C HIS A 7 3.61 36.53 -37.83
N LEU A 8 2.39 36.42 -38.36
CA LEU A 8 1.26 35.83 -37.61
C LEU A 8 1.41 34.32 -37.35
N ILE A 9 2.19 33.60 -38.15
CA ILE A 9 2.31 32.15 -38.04
C ILE A 9 3.33 31.77 -36.95
N LEU A 10 4.40 32.55 -36.76
CA LEU A 10 5.39 32.28 -35.71
C LEU A 10 4.82 32.52 -34.30
N ASP A 11 4.00 33.55 -34.12
CA ASP A 11 3.44 33.88 -32.81
C ASP A 11 2.42 32.83 -32.32
N ILE A 12 1.71 32.18 -33.26
CA ILE A 12 0.78 31.09 -32.93
C ILE A 12 1.55 29.84 -32.45
N TYR A 13 2.72 29.52 -33.03
CA TYR A 13 3.55 28.40 -32.57
C TYR A 13 4.15 28.64 -31.18
N ILE A 14 4.49 29.89 -30.84
CA ILE A 14 5.03 30.24 -29.51
C ILE A 14 3.95 30.19 -28.43
N VAL A 15 2.70 30.57 -28.75
CA VAL A 15 1.58 30.52 -27.78
C VAL A 15 1.08 29.09 -27.54
N VAL A 16 1.18 28.18 -28.53
CA VAL A 16 0.78 26.77 -28.38
C VAL A 16 1.78 25.95 -27.54
N LEU A 17 3.01 26.43 -27.35
CA LEU A 17 4.04 25.71 -26.58
C LEU A 17 4.04 25.99 -25.06
N ILE A 18 3.22 26.93 -24.55
CA ILE A 18 3.21 27.31 -23.12
C ILE A 18 1.85 27.02 -22.45
N SER A 19 1.10 26.03 -22.95
CA SER A 19 -0.07 25.52 -22.24
C SER A 19 0.08 24.04 -21.88
N THR A 20 1.26 23.63 -21.41
CA THR A 20 1.31 22.46 -20.53
C THR A 20 0.77 22.91 -19.19
N SER A 21 -0.52 22.66 -18.95
CA SER A 21 -1.03 22.72 -17.58
C SER A 21 -0.18 21.77 -16.75
N LEU A 22 0.56 22.31 -15.78
CA LEU A 22 1.08 21.52 -14.68
C LEU A 22 -0.13 21.14 -13.83
N ALA A 23 -0.97 20.24 -14.34
CA ALA A 23 -1.75 19.40 -13.45
C ALA A 23 -0.70 18.66 -12.63
N SER A 24 -0.57 19.00 -11.36
CA SER A 24 0.26 18.28 -10.41
C SER A 24 -0.15 16.81 -10.51
N ALA A 25 0.64 16.01 -11.21
CA ALA A 25 0.32 14.61 -11.39
C ALA A 25 0.28 13.99 -10.00
N PHE A 26 -0.71 13.13 -9.75
CA PHE A 26 -0.75 12.33 -8.54
C PHE A 26 0.51 11.46 -8.53
N GLN A 27 1.55 11.90 -7.85
CA GLN A 27 2.89 11.33 -7.98
C GLN A 27 3.39 10.90 -6.61
N CYS A 28 3.57 9.58 -6.43
CA CYS A 28 4.19 9.01 -5.25
C CYS A 28 5.68 8.79 -5.54
N ASN A 29 6.53 9.81 -5.32
CA ASN A 29 7.94 9.76 -5.70
C ASN A 29 8.76 8.72 -4.91
N ASN A 30 8.38 8.44 -3.67
CA ASN A 30 9.13 7.59 -2.75
C ASN A 30 8.59 6.14 -2.67
N VAL A 31 7.53 5.82 -3.43
CA VAL A 31 6.98 4.46 -3.49
C VAL A 31 6.44 4.14 -4.88
N GLN A 32 6.89 3.01 -5.44
CA GLN A 32 6.30 2.50 -6.66
C GLN A 32 4.92 1.92 -6.37
N VAL A 33 3.89 2.49 -6.98
CA VAL A 33 2.52 1.95 -6.94
C VAL A 33 2.27 1.14 -8.21
N VAL A 34 2.15 -0.17 -8.07
CA VAL A 34 1.73 -1.10 -9.13
C VAL A 34 0.21 -0.96 -9.29
N SER A 35 -0.21 -0.40 -10.42
CA SER A 35 -1.61 -0.15 -10.73
C SER A 35 -2.41 -1.45 -10.88
N ARG A 36 -3.74 -1.34 -10.76
CA ARG A 36 -4.67 -2.44 -11.03
C ARG A 36 -4.42 -3.15 -12.38
N ALA A 37 -4.13 -2.37 -13.42
CA ALA A 37 -3.86 -2.93 -14.74
C ALA A 37 -2.55 -3.74 -14.74
N GLU A 38 -1.50 -3.22 -14.11
CA GLU A 38 -0.19 -3.89 -14.09
C GLU A 38 -0.25 -5.24 -13.38
N TRP A 39 -1.03 -5.39 -12.29
CA TRP A 39 -1.19 -6.68 -11.59
C TRP A 39 -2.32 -7.57 -12.11
N ASN A 40 -2.95 -7.22 -13.24
CA ASN A 40 -4.05 -7.96 -13.87
C ASN A 40 -5.29 -8.10 -12.96
N ALA A 41 -5.73 -6.98 -12.37
CA ALA A 41 -6.94 -6.94 -11.57
C ALA A 41 -8.19 -7.30 -12.37
N SER A 42 -9.05 -8.11 -11.77
CA SER A 42 -10.45 -8.25 -12.22
C SER A 42 -11.19 -6.91 -12.09
N ALA A 43 -12.21 -6.73 -12.93
CA ALA A 43 -13.12 -5.60 -12.80
C ALA A 43 -13.86 -5.65 -11.45
N PRO A 44 -14.06 -4.51 -10.76
CA PRO A 44 -14.87 -4.48 -9.56
C PRO A 44 -16.36 -4.61 -9.91
N GLY A 45 -17.12 -5.33 -9.10
CA GLY A 45 -18.59 -5.46 -9.23
C GLY A 45 -19.37 -4.18 -8.86
N GLY A 46 -18.67 -3.17 -8.32
CA GLY A 46 -19.24 -1.89 -7.90
C GLY A 46 -18.20 -1.01 -7.22
N ARG A 47 -18.50 0.29 -7.07
CA ARG A 47 -17.65 1.26 -6.38
C ARG A 47 -18.50 2.21 -5.57
N GLU A 48 -17.97 2.64 -4.44
CA GLU A 48 -18.50 3.76 -3.67
C GLU A 48 -17.37 4.75 -3.43
N ASN A 49 -17.64 6.05 -3.61
CA ASN A 49 -16.61 7.07 -3.56
C ASN A 49 -16.03 7.22 -2.14
N MET A 50 -14.71 7.38 -2.07
CA MET A 50 -14.01 7.82 -0.88
C MET A 50 -13.89 9.35 -0.91
N MET A 51 -14.13 10.00 0.23
CA MET A 51 -13.88 11.43 0.37
C MET A 51 -12.40 11.69 0.63
N ASP A 52 -11.93 12.87 0.24
CA ASP A 52 -10.58 13.35 0.54
C ASP A 52 -10.37 13.63 2.04
N ASN A 53 -9.12 13.91 2.41
CA ASN A 53 -8.72 14.30 3.76
C ASN A 53 -9.23 13.32 4.83
N ARG A 54 -8.95 12.02 4.65
CA ARG A 54 -9.32 10.99 5.62
C ARG A 54 -8.47 11.12 6.90
N PRO A 55 -9.08 11.11 8.09
CA PRO A 55 -8.36 11.29 9.36
C PRO A 55 -7.67 10.04 9.88
N TYR A 56 -7.86 8.87 9.24
CA TYR A 56 -7.29 7.62 9.72
C TYR A 56 -6.56 6.86 8.61
N VAL A 57 -5.56 6.10 9.04
CA VAL A 57 -4.97 5.00 8.28
C VAL A 57 -5.11 3.75 9.15
N THR A 58 -5.66 2.67 8.57
CA THR A 58 -5.67 1.37 9.24
C THR A 58 -4.63 0.46 8.61
N ILE A 59 -3.71 -0.05 9.43
CA ILE A 59 -2.72 -1.03 8.99
C ILE A 59 -3.22 -2.46 9.26
N HIS A 60 -3.00 -3.32 8.26
CA HIS A 60 -3.39 -4.72 8.25
C HIS A 60 -2.19 -5.61 7.90
N HIS A 61 -2.34 -6.91 8.22
CA HIS A 61 -1.62 -7.96 7.52
C HIS A 61 -2.63 -8.79 6.72
N THR A 62 -2.16 -9.58 5.74
CA THR A 62 -3.06 -10.48 5.02
C THR A 62 -3.28 -11.82 5.74
N ALA A 63 -2.48 -12.12 6.76
CA ALA A 63 -2.44 -13.43 7.43
C ALA A 63 -2.27 -14.58 6.43
N GLY A 64 -1.45 -14.33 5.41
CA GLY A 64 -1.27 -15.21 4.25
C GLY A 64 0.19 -15.28 3.83
N PRO A 65 0.46 -15.80 2.61
CA PRO A 65 1.81 -15.87 2.07
C PRO A 65 2.51 -14.52 2.02
N HIS A 66 3.81 -14.55 2.33
CA HIS A 66 4.73 -13.46 2.06
C HIS A 66 5.10 -13.43 0.57
N CYS A 67 5.55 -12.29 0.07
CA CYS A 67 6.01 -12.13 -1.30
C CYS A 67 7.18 -11.14 -1.36
N PHE A 68 8.21 -11.46 -2.14
CA PHE A 68 9.51 -10.76 -2.08
C PHE A 68 9.99 -10.20 -3.43
N ASN A 69 9.19 -10.39 -4.48
CA ASN A 69 9.45 -9.82 -5.81
C ASN A 69 8.15 -9.51 -6.53
N LEU A 70 8.23 -8.64 -7.55
CA LEU A 70 7.09 -8.17 -8.33
C LEU A 70 6.20 -9.32 -8.83
N SER A 71 6.77 -10.41 -9.36
CA SER A 71 5.95 -11.52 -9.87
C SER A 71 5.18 -12.24 -8.75
N SER A 72 5.85 -12.54 -7.63
CA SER A 72 5.22 -13.21 -6.49
C SER A 72 4.14 -12.34 -5.84
N CYS A 73 4.40 -11.03 -5.71
CA CYS A 73 3.45 -10.11 -5.10
C CYS A 73 2.25 -9.83 -5.99
N LYS A 74 2.42 -9.68 -7.32
CA LYS A 74 1.28 -9.61 -8.25
C LYS A 74 0.36 -10.83 -8.13
N LYS A 75 0.95 -12.03 -8.03
CA LYS A 75 0.19 -13.29 -7.84
C LYS A 75 -0.56 -13.29 -6.51
N GLU A 76 0.07 -12.83 -5.43
CA GLU A 76 -0.56 -12.78 -4.11
C GLU A 76 -1.71 -11.77 -4.05
N VAL A 77 -1.52 -10.54 -4.56
CA VAL A 77 -2.61 -9.54 -4.66
C VAL A 77 -3.79 -10.09 -5.48
N LYS A 78 -3.50 -10.77 -6.59
CA LYS A 78 -4.53 -11.41 -7.42
C LYS A 78 -5.29 -12.50 -6.65
N ARG A 79 -4.57 -13.38 -5.93
CA ARG A 79 -5.18 -14.41 -5.07
C ARG A 79 -6.09 -13.81 -4.00
N ILE A 80 -5.67 -12.71 -3.38
CA ILE A 80 -6.48 -12.00 -2.38
C ILE A 80 -7.73 -11.39 -3.01
N GLN A 81 -7.63 -10.80 -4.21
CA GLN A 81 -8.79 -10.30 -4.93
C GLN A 81 -9.78 -11.43 -5.26
N ASP A 82 -9.28 -12.56 -5.77
CA ASP A 82 -10.10 -13.70 -6.15
C ASP A 82 -10.85 -14.27 -4.95
N PHE A 83 -10.21 -14.36 -3.79
CA PHE A 83 -10.88 -14.76 -2.54
C PHE A 83 -11.95 -13.74 -2.10
N HIS A 84 -11.69 -12.44 -2.23
CA HIS A 84 -12.64 -11.40 -1.83
C HIS A 84 -13.86 -11.29 -2.77
N GLN A 85 -13.66 -11.45 -4.08
CA GLN A 85 -14.75 -11.43 -5.06
C GLN A 85 -15.44 -12.80 -5.21
N GLY A 86 -14.73 -13.87 -4.82
CA GLY A 86 -15.19 -15.24 -4.88
C GLY A 86 -16.40 -15.55 -4.00
N PRO A 87 -16.93 -16.78 -4.12
CA PRO A 87 -18.18 -17.18 -3.47
C PRO A 87 -18.15 -17.08 -1.94
N GLU A 88 -16.97 -17.08 -1.32
CA GLU A 88 -16.76 -17.00 0.13
C GLU A 88 -17.10 -15.62 0.70
N ARG A 89 -16.82 -14.55 -0.06
CA ARG A 89 -16.94 -13.17 0.43
C ARG A 89 -17.91 -12.34 -0.39
N LYS A 90 -17.98 -12.57 -1.71
CA LYS A 90 -18.87 -11.86 -2.66
C LYS A 90 -18.74 -10.35 -2.59
N TRP A 91 -17.56 -9.83 -2.26
CA TRP A 91 -17.33 -8.39 -2.24
C TRP A 91 -17.18 -7.87 -3.65
N TRP A 92 -17.47 -6.58 -3.85
CA TRP A 92 -17.30 -5.95 -5.15
C TRP A 92 -15.85 -5.98 -5.64
N ASP A 93 -14.87 -6.01 -4.74
CA ASP A 93 -13.45 -5.99 -5.06
C ASP A 93 -12.63 -6.39 -3.83
N ILE A 94 -11.32 -6.48 -4.00
CA ILE A 94 -10.34 -6.59 -2.91
C ILE A 94 -10.66 -5.58 -1.78
N GLY A 95 -10.62 -6.00 -0.52
CA GLY A 95 -11.12 -5.18 0.59
C GLY A 95 -10.25 -3.97 0.96
N TYR A 96 -8.95 -4.03 0.67
CA TYR A 96 -7.98 -2.99 1.04
C TYR A 96 -7.90 -1.89 -0.03
N ASN A 97 -7.56 -0.68 0.39
CA ASN A 97 -7.24 0.41 -0.53
C ASN A 97 -5.90 0.14 -1.22
N PHE A 98 -4.91 -0.29 -0.44
CA PHE A 98 -3.59 -0.67 -0.93
C PHE A 98 -3.08 -1.91 -0.22
N LEU A 99 -2.21 -2.64 -0.91
CA LEU A 99 -1.44 -3.73 -0.35
C LEU A 99 0.05 -3.44 -0.54
N ILE A 100 0.90 -3.95 0.33
CA ILE A 100 2.35 -3.74 0.26
C ILE A 100 3.04 -5.09 0.30
N GLY A 101 3.91 -5.33 -0.67
CA GLY A 101 4.76 -6.50 -0.69
C GLY A 101 6.07 -6.26 0.06
N GLU A 102 6.70 -7.34 0.49
CA GLU A 102 8.09 -7.28 1.01
C GLU A 102 9.12 -7.08 -0.13
N ASP A 103 8.64 -6.84 -1.35
CA ASP A 103 9.42 -6.32 -2.47
C ASP A 103 9.51 -4.78 -2.49
N GLY A 104 8.95 -4.10 -1.47
CA GLY A 104 8.97 -2.64 -1.30
C GLY A 104 8.01 -1.87 -2.21
N ARG A 105 7.05 -2.55 -2.83
CA ARG A 105 6.05 -1.91 -3.72
C ARG A 105 4.69 -1.84 -3.05
N ALA A 106 3.97 -0.76 -3.35
CA ALA A 106 2.54 -0.68 -3.10
C ALA A 106 1.78 -1.25 -4.30
N TYR A 107 0.67 -1.93 -4.05
CA TYR A 107 -0.21 -2.51 -5.04
C TYR A 107 -1.59 -1.88 -4.86
N GLU A 108 -2.08 -1.25 -5.93
CA GLU A 108 -3.37 -0.57 -5.92
C GLU A 108 -4.50 -1.59 -5.77
N GLY A 109 -5.18 -1.56 -4.62
CA GLY A 109 -6.43 -2.28 -4.41
C GLY A 109 -7.60 -1.43 -4.89
N ARG A 110 -8.43 -0.96 -3.96
CA ARG A 110 -9.50 0.03 -4.26
C ARG A 110 -8.97 1.44 -4.53
N GLY A 111 -7.69 1.69 -4.23
CA GLY A 111 -7.02 2.96 -4.50
C GLY A 111 -7.53 4.11 -3.62
N TRP A 112 -7.22 5.33 -4.04
CA TRP A 112 -7.52 6.55 -3.30
C TRP A 112 -8.98 6.99 -3.40
N LEU A 113 -9.66 6.67 -4.49
CA LEU A 113 -10.98 7.25 -4.81
C LEU A 113 -12.15 6.36 -4.41
N THR A 114 -11.90 5.12 -3.97
CA THR A 114 -12.96 4.14 -3.68
C THR A 114 -12.89 3.68 -2.24
N LYS A 115 -14.06 3.65 -1.58
CA LYS A 115 -14.23 3.21 -0.19
C LYS A 115 -13.80 1.75 -0.01
N GLY A 116 -13.06 1.50 1.06
CA GLY A 116 -12.59 0.18 1.48
C GLY A 116 -13.71 -0.77 1.96
N ALA A 117 -13.34 -2.05 2.15
CA ALA A 117 -14.12 -3.05 2.88
C ALA A 117 -13.23 -3.82 3.89
N HIS A 118 -12.34 -3.11 4.57
CA HIS A 118 -11.25 -3.69 5.37
C HIS A 118 -11.54 -3.75 6.88
N ALA A 119 -12.25 -2.77 7.45
CA ALA A 119 -12.42 -2.65 8.91
C ALA A 119 -13.87 -2.52 9.38
N GLY A 120 -14.82 -2.39 8.46
CA GLY A 120 -16.23 -2.16 8.79
C GLY A 120 -16.51 -0.69 9.14
N ALA A 121 -17.72 -0.38 9.60
CA ALA A 121 -18.07 0.97 10.02
C ALA A 121 -17.43 1.30 11.39
N PRO A 122 -16.93 2.54 11.59
CA PRO A 122 -16.91 3.65 10.62
C PRO A 122 -15.66 3.68 9.72
N PHE A 123 -14.68 2.80 9.95
CA PHE A 123 -13.34 2.93 9.37
C PHE A 123 -13.23 2.65 7.88
N ASN A 124 -14.16 1.91 7.26
CA ASN A 124 -14.22 1.82 5.80
C ASN A 124 -14.41 3.21 5.16
N THR A 125 -15.13 4.12 5.82
CA THR A 125 -15.41 5.50 5.36
C THR A 125 -14.39 6.52 5.84
N LEU A 126 -13.81 6.30 7.02
CA LEU A 126 -12.91 7.25 7.66
C LEU A 126 -11.42 6.96 7.43
N ALA A 127 -11.08 5.78 6.90
CA ALA A 127 -9.70 5.34 6.81
C ALA A 127 -9.35 4.67 5.48
N TYR A 128 -8.13 4.95 5.01
CA TYR A 128 -7.48 4.09 4.03
C TYR A 128 -6.97 2.83 4.71
N GLY A 129 -7.39 1.67 4.21
CA GLY A 129 -6.88 0.37 4.67
C GLY A 129 -5.69 -0.05 3.85
N ILE A 130 -4.54 -0.16 4.49
CA ILE A 130 -3.27 -0.56 3.87
C ILE A 130 -2.84 -1.88 4.51
N SER A 131 -2.67 -2.93 3.70
CA SER A 131 -2.32 -4.27 4.19
C SER A 131 -0.92 -4.67 3.73
N ILE A 132 -0.03 -5.00 4.66
CA ILE A 132 1.25 -5.62 4.29
C ILE A 132 1.00 -7.12 4.07
N MET A 133 1.42 -7.65 2.92
CA MET A 133 1.20 -9.04 2.55
C MET A 133 2.13 -9.97 3.32
N GLY A 134 1.56 -10.87 4.11
CA GLY A 134 2.28 -11.78 4.99
C GLY A 134 1.54 -12.06 6.28
N ASP A 135 2.14 -12.87 7.15
CA ASP A 135 1.70 -13.10 8.53
C ASP A 135 2.72 -12.54 9.53
N PHE A 136 2.44 -11.33 10.02
CA PHE A 136 3.27 -10.64 11.01
C PHE A 136 2.83 -10.87 12.45
N SER A 137 2.33 -12.08 12.74
CA SER A 137 2.02 -12.49 14.11
C SER A 137 3.28 -12.56 14.97
N ASN A 138 4.36 -13.17 14.47
CA ASN A 138 5.59 -13.41 15.25
C ASN A 138 6.86 -12.83 14.63
N LEU A 139 6.76 -12.19 13.46
CA LEU A 139 7.88 -11.59 12.75
C LEU A 139 7.47 -10.22 12.18
N LEU A 140 8.43 -9.33 11.95
CA LEU A 140 8.16 -8.04 11.32
C LEU A 140 8.24 -8.14 9.80
N PRO A 141 7.47 -7.32 9.07
CA PRO A 141 7.79 -7.04 7.68
C PRO A 141 9.24 -6.58 7.55
N ASN A 142 9.86 -6.91 6.43
CA ASN A 142 11.17 -6.37 6.11
C ASN A 142 11.13 -4.83 5.98
N GLN A 143 12.31 -4.21 6.07
CA GLN A 143 12.42 -2.76 6.07
C GLN A 143 11.84 -2.12 4.80
N MET A 144 11.99 -2.77 3.64
CA MET A 144 11.43 -2.29 2.38
C MET A 144 9.91 -2.15 2.44
N ALA A 145 9.19 -3.08 3.08
CA ALA A 145 7.74 -3.00 3.22
C ALA A 145 7.32 -1.88 4.20
N LEU A 146 8.07 -1.69 5.29
CA LEU A 146 7.81 -0.63 6.27
C LEU A 146 8.05 0.75 5.65
N ASP A 147 9.14 0.92 4.90
CA ASP A 147 9.47 2.17 4.20
C ASP A 147 8.44 2.48 3.11
N ALA A 148 7.99 1.45 2.38
CA ALA A 148 6.93 1.59 1.37
C ALA A 148 5.59 2.01 2.01
N PHE A 149 5.28 1.51 3.22
CA PHE A 149 4.08 1.93 3.95
C PHE A 149 4.14 3.43 4.28
N ASN A 150 5.24 3.86 4.90
CA ASN A 150 5.41 5.26 5.28
C ASN A 150 5.40 6.18 4.05
N SER A 151 6.09 5.80 2.98
CA SER A 151 6.13 6.54 1.71
C SER A 151 4.76 6.63 1.03
N LEU A 152 3.93 5.58 1.14
CA LEU A 152 2.57 5.59 0.61
C LEU A 152 1.64 6.50 1.42
N VAL A 153 1.78 6.52 2.75
CA VAL A 153 1.05 7.45 3.61
C VAL A 153 1.45 8.89 3.33
N GLU A 154 2.76 9.17 3.22
CA GLU A 154 3.29 10.48 2.82
C GLU A 154 2.73 10.92 1.46
N CYS A 155 2.68 10.02 0.48
CA CYS A 155 2.03 10.30 -0.81
C CYS A 155 0.56 10.70 -0.63
N GLY A 156 -0.18 9.98 0.22
CA GLY A 156 -1.57 10.33 0.53
C GLY A 156 -1.72 11.71 1.18
N ILE A 157 -0.78 12.11 2.05
CA ILE A 157 -0.76 13.44 2.67
C ILE A 157 -0.49 14.53 1.62
N ASN A 158 0.56 14.35 0.81
CA ASN A 158 0.96 15.31 -0.23
C ASN A 158 -0.11 15.53 -1.31
N ASN A 159 -1.01 14.55 -1.47
CA ASN A 159 -2.11 14.63 -2.42
C ASN A 159 -3.48 14.87 -1.75
N SER A 160 -3.51 15.36 -0.51
CA SER A 160 -4.74 15.69 0.24
C SER A 160 -5.74 14.52 0.37
N ARG A 161 -5.27 13.29 0.24
CA ARG A 161 -6.08 12.09 0.49
C ARG A 161 -6.13 11.80 1.98
N ILE A 162 -5.00 11.93 2.67
CA ILE A 162 -4.85 11.70 4.11
C ILE A 162 -4.58 13.06 4.78
N LEU A 163 -5.20 13.32 5.93
CA LEU A 163 -4.87 14.51 6.71
C LEU A 163 -3.44 14.42 7.27
N SER A 164 -2.69 15.51 7.28
CA SER A 164 -1.33 15.53 7.84
C SER A 164 -1.30 15.18 9.34
N ASN A 165 -2.39 15.41 10.08
CA ASN A 165 -2.56 15.02 11.49
C ASN A 165 -3.37 13.72 11.67
N TYR A 166 -3.32 12.80 10.69
CA TYR A 166 -4.04 11.53 10.75
C TYR A 166 -3.70 10.72 12.02
N SER A 167 -4.57 9.76 12.32
CA SER A 167 -4.35 8.74 13.33
C SER A 167 -4.05 7.40 12.67
N LEU A 168 -2.90 6.82 12.99
CA LEU A 168 -2.55 5.44 12.65
C LEU A 168 -3.12 4.50 13.70
N ILE A 169 -3.83 3.47 13.24
CA ILE A 169 -4.35 2.40 14.10
C ILE A 169 -4.19 1.03 13.41
N GLY A 170 -4.02 -0.03 14.19
CA GLY A 170 -4.12 -1.41 13.70
C GLY A 170 -5.58 -1.84 13.51
N HIS A 171 -5.83 -2.80 12.61
CA HIS A 171 -7.19 -3.33 12.41
C HIS A 171 -7.86 -3.82 13.71
N ARG A 172 -7.12 -4.41 14.64
CA ARG A 172 -7.64 -4.81 15.97
C ARG A 172 -8.28 -3.67 16.77
N GLN A 173 -7.88 -2.42 16.52
CA GLN A 173 -8.47 -1.23 17.14
C GLN A 173 -9.70 -0.72 16.38
N ALA A 174 -9.81 -1.07 15.09
CA ALA A 174 -10.83 -0.59 14.17
C ALA A 174 -12.05 -1.53 14.05
N ARG A 175 -11.87 -2.82 14.30
CA ARG A 175 -12.94 -3.82 14.12
C ARG A 175 -13.99 -3.70 15.23
N ARG A 176 -15.25 -3.51 14.83
CA ARG A 176 -16.43 -3.53 15.72
C ARG A 176 -17.61 -4.24 15.03
N PRO A 177 -18.53 -4.88 15.78
CA PRO A 177 -18.41 -5.32 17.19
C PRO A 177 -17.47 -6.53 17.36
N TYR A 178 -16.87 -7.01 16.27
CA TYR A 178 -16.03 -8.19 16.24
C TYR A 178 -14.59 -7.91 16.65
N TYR A 179 -13.88 -8.96 17.04
CA TYR A 179 -12.45 -8.93 17.32
C TYR A 179 -11.62 -9.46 16.14
N THR A 180 -10.38 -9.01 16.03
CA THR A 180 -9.38 -9.56 15.12
C THR A 180 -7.98 -9.42 15.70
N THR A 181 -7.07 -10.35 15.39
CA THR A 181 -5.65 -10.27 15.72
C THR A 181 -4.84 -9.43 14.73
N CYS A 182 -5.42 -9.06 13.58
CA CYS A 182 -4.80 -8.21 12.57
C CYS A 182 -4.32 -6.87 13.20
N PRO A 183 -3.10 -6.37 12.90
CA PRO A 183 -2.15 -6.79 11.86
C PRO A 183 -1.12 -7.85 12.29
N GLY A 184 -1.42 -8.70 13.28
CA GLY A 184 -0.44 -9.60 13.89
C GLY A 184 0.29 -8.94 15.07
N LYS A 185 0.68 -9.74 16.09
CA LYS A 185 1.27 -9.24 17.35
C LYS A 185 2.56 -8.44 17.09
N ALA A 186 3.53 -9.01 16.36
CA ALA A 186 4.80 -8.36 16.09
C ALA A 186 4.64 -7.00 15.37
N LEU A 187 3.90 -6.96 14.25
CA LEU A 187 3.67 -5.70 13.52
C LEU A 187 2.86 -4.70 14.36
N TYR A 188 1.83 -5.14 15.10
CA TYR A 188 1.07 -4.25 15.97
C TYR A 188 1.94 -3.62 17.07
N CYS A 189 2.83 -4.39 17.69
CA CYS A 189 3.73 -3.87 18.72
C CYS A 189 4.73 -2.87 18.12
N HIS A 190 5.25 -3.16 16.93
CA HIS A 190 6.19 -2.27 16.24
C HIS A 190 5.60 -0.90 15.92
N ILE A 191 4.39 -0.84 15.36
CA ILE A 191 3.75 0.44 14.98
C ILE A 191 3.38 1.32 16.18
N GLN A 192 3.38 0.81 17.43
CA GLN A 192 3.10 1.66 18.60
C GLN A 192 4.19 2.71 18.82
N SER A 193 5.38 2.47 18.29
CA SER A 193 6.50 3.41 18.33
C SER A 193 6.46 4.44 17.19
N TRP A 194 5.57 4.28 16.21
CA TRP A 194 5.52 5.16 15.05
C TRP A 194 4.80 6.47 15.37
N ASP A 195 5.21 7.51 14.66
CA ASP A 195 4.48 8.77 14.62
C ASP A 195 3.03 8.52 14.20
N HIS A 196 2.12 9.37 14.70
CA HIS A 196 0.67 9.27 14.48
C HIS A 196 -0.02 8.03 15.05
N PHE A 197 0.68 7.05 15.62
CA PHE A 197 0.01 5.97 16.34
C PHE A 197 -0.87 6.55 17.45
N LYS A 198 -2.13 6.15 17.46
CA LYS A 198 -3.02 6.47 18.56
C LYS A 198 -3.36 5.19 19.30
N PRO A 199 -3.22 5.18 20.65
CA PRO A 199 -3.82 4.14 21.48
C PRO A 199 -5.35 4.34 21.45
N TYR A 200 -5.96 4.01 20.31
CA TYR A 200 -7.40 4.04 20.14
C TYR A 200 -7.98 2.74 20.64
N GLN A 201 -9.02 2.83 21.46
CA GLN A 201 -9.77 1.67 21.93
C GLN A 201 -11.27 1.89 21.83
N PHE A 202 -11.96 0.82 21.48
CA PHE A 202 -13.34 0.65 21.85
C PHE A 202 -13.44 -0.51 22.82
N ASN A 203 -14.08 -0.25 23.97
CA ASN A 203 -14.46 -1.25 24.97
C ASN A 203 -13.32 -1.92 25.78
N GLY A 204 -12.23 -1.19 26.03
CA GLY A 204 -11.39 -1.40 27.21
C GLY A 204 -10.90 -2.82 27.48
N THR A 205 -9.80 -3.21 26.83
CA THR A 205 -8.71 -3.92 27.52
C THR A 205 -7.43 -3.68 26.74
N PHE A 206 -6.70 -2.59 27.07
CA PHE A 206 -5.31 -2.46 26.65
C PHE A 206 -4.57 -3.37 27.61
N ASP A 207 -4.23 -4.57 27.15
CA ASP A 207 -3.09 -5.19 27.79
C ASP A 207 -1.84 -4.66 27.11
N ASN A 208 -1.38 -3.48 27.56
CA ASN A 208 -0.05 -2.95 27.21
C ASN A 208 1.05 -3.98 27.54
N ASN A 209 0.75 -5.02 28.34
CA ASN A 209 1.68 -6.10 28.59
C ASN A 209 1.85 -7.09 27.43
N THR A 210 1.00 -7.04 26.39
CA THR A 210 1.13 -7.95 25.24
C THR A 210 2.32 -7.64 24.31
N CYS A 211 2.92 -6.47 24.44
CA CYS A 211 4.09 -6.07 23.64
C CYS A 211 5.42 -6.11 24.42
N HIS A 212 5.45 -6.73 25.60
CA HIS A 212 6.68 -6.86 26.38
C HIS A 212 7.68 -7.83 25.73
N ASN A 213 8.90 -7.33 25.48
CA ASN A 213 10.20 -8.00 25.36
C ASN A 213 10.25 -9.50 25.00
N GLU A 214 9.57 -9.92 23.94
CA GLU A 214 9.97 -11.11 23.20
C GLU A 214 10.80 -10.65 22.02
N SER A 215 12.02 -11.17 21.89
CA SER A 215 12.99 -10.83 20.84
C SER A 215 12.32 -10.86 19.47
N ILE A 216 11.95 -9.68 18.98
CA ILE A 216 11.38 -9.54 17.65
C ILE A 216 12.48 -9.91 16.67
N THR A 217 12.37 -11.08 16.07
CA THR A 217 13.34 -11.56 15.09
C THR A 217 13.14 -10.72 13.83
N THR A 218 14.03 -9.75 13.64
CA THR A 218 14.16 -9.05 12.36
C THR A 218 14.67 -10.07 11.35
N GLN A 219 14.10 -10.08 10.14
CA GLN A 219 14.66 -10.89 9.07
C GLN A 219 16.02 -10.27 8.71
N SER A 220 17.10 -10.88 9.19
CA SER A 220 18.46 -10.56 8.75
C SER A 220 18.55 -10.81 7.26
N SER A 221 19.14 -9.86 6.53
CA SER A 221 19.58 -10.03 5.16
C SER A 221 20.72 -11.07 5.13
N GLU A 222 20.40 -12.35 5.23
CA GLU A 222 21.37 -13.42 5.07
C GLU A 222 21.59 -13.71 3.57
N ASN A 223 22.70 -13.18 3.07
CA ASN A 223 23.52 -13.69 1.97
C ASN A 223 22.79 -14.36 0.81
N ILE A 224 22.40 -13.56 -0.18
CA ILE A 224 22.33 -14.05 -1.57
C ILE A 224 23.78 -14.27 -2.03
N THR A 225 24.29 -15.48 -1.80
CA THR A 225 25.51 -15.95 -2.46
C THR A 225 25.20 -16.07 -3.95
N MET A 226 25.69 -15.10 -4.73
CA MET A 226 25.78 -15.24 -6.18
C MET A 226 26.61 -16.49 -6.49
N PRO A 227 26.12 -17.45 -7.30
CA PRO A 227 26.95 -18.58 -7.69
C PRO A 227 28.08 -18.07 -8.58
N THR A 228 29.29 -18.04 -8.02
CA THR A 228 30.53 -17.88 -8.76
C THR A 228 30.96 -19.25 -9.26
N THR A 229 30.59 -19.58 -10.49
CA THR A 229 31.27 -20.63 -11.26
C THR A 229 31.71 -20.07 -12.61
N LEU A 230 32.87 -19.41 -12.58
CA LEU A 230 33.77 -19.32 -13.72
C LEU A 230 34.82 -20.41 -13.55
N GLY A 231 34.88 -21.33 -14.51
CA GLY A 231 35.84 -22.44 -14.60
C GLY A 231 35.13 -23.66 -15.18
N SER A 232 35.47 -24.19 -16.35
CA SER A 232 36.71 -24.11 -17.10
C SER A 232 36.44 -24.43 -18.58
N ILE A 233 37.19 -23.74 -19.45
CA ILE A 233 37.26 -24.01 -20.88
C ILE A 233 38.10 -25.28 -21.04
N ASN A 234 37.50 -26.37 -21.51
CA ASN A 234 38.25 -27.52 -21.96
C ASN A 234 38.62 -27.30 -23.44
N THR A 235 39.87 -26.91 -23.66
CA THR A 235 40.53 -27.03 -24.96
C THR A 235 41.35 -28.30 -24.94
N THR A 236 41.10 -29.21 -25.88
CA THR A 236 42.12 -30.13 -26.43
C THR A 236 41.56 -30.81 -27.68
N ALA A 237 42.33 -30.63 -28.77
CA ALA A 237 42.50 -31.42 -29.99
C ALA A 237 41.27 -32.09 -30.65
#